data_AF-A0A7Y3JEC1-F1
#
_entry.id   AF-A0A7Y3JEC1-F1
#
_cell.length_a   1.000
_cell.length_b   1.000
_cell.length_c   1.000
_cell.angle_alpha   90.00
_cell.angle_beta   90.00
_cell.angle_gamma   90.00
#
_symmetry.space_group_name_H-M   'P 1'
#
loop_
_entity.id
_entity.type
_entity.pdbx_description
1 polymer ?
#
loop_
_entity_poly.entity_id
_entity_poly.type
_entity_poly.pdbx_seq_one_letter_code
_entity_poly.pdbx_strand_id
1 'polypeptide(L)'
;MRQAQHETTAETTPINASRQALKCMLWARSWVLWAVAGGVPRSSIIGSAQAADIPTADFMFAQVSDSQIGFHAPANPDVKQTFQHAVRQVAALNRCTAMLIHSGDVSYLGKDEELDTAQRILHGAGMDAHVIPSEHDMLLNHGQGFYRRFSPKDAEPLGAYTFDDHGAHLIALNNVSDFRPAGR
;
A
#
# COMPACT_ATOMS: atom_id res chain seq x y z
N MET A 1 -49.25 -38.21 -21.28
CA MET A 1 -49.13 -36.78 -20.88
C MET A 1 -47.75 -36.58 -20.27
N ARG A 2 -46.91 -35.77 -20.92
CA ARG A 2 -45.59 -35.35 -20.39
C ARG A 2 -45.81 -34.27 -19.34
N GLN A 3 -45.14 -34.35 -18.20
CA GLN A 3 -44.83 -33.17 -17.40
C GLN A 3 -43.32 -33.07 -17.26
N ALA A 4 -42.83 -31.88 -17.59
CA ALA A 4 -41.45 -31.54 -17.80
C ALA A 4 -40.74 -31.21 -16.48
N GLN A 5 -39.44 -31.44 -16.51
CA GLN A 5 -38.44 -31.09 -15.50
C GLN A 5 -38.40 -29.57 -15.25
N HIS A 6 -38.24 -29.19 -13.99
CA HIS A 6 -37.61 -27.92 -13.59
C HIS A 6 -36.78 -28.16 -12.33
N GLU A 7 -35.59 -28.74 -12.53
CA GLU A 7 -34.50 -28.63 -11.56
C GLU A 7 -33.92 -27.22 -11.69
N THR A 8 -34.22 -26.36 -10.72
CA THR A 8 -33.45 -25.12 -10.52
C THR A 8 -32.22 -25.49 -9.70
N THR A 9 -31.10 -25.74 -10.37
CA THR A 9 -29.79 -25.79 -9.73
C THR A 9 -29.43 -24.36 -9.31
N ALA A 10 -29.73 -24.01 -8.06
CA ALA A 10 -29.14 -22.85 -7.42
C ALA A 10 -27.63 -23.09 -7.32
N GLU A 11 -26.87 -22.42 -8.19
CA GLU A 11 -25.42 -22.36 -8.15
C GLU A 11 -25.01 -21.71 -6.83
N THR A 12 -24.80 -22.55 -5.82
CA THR A 12 -24.43 -22.11 -4.48
C THR A 12 -22.93 -21.83 -4.53
N THR A 13 -22.54 -20.61 -4.93
CA THR A 13 -21.17 -20.15 -4.72
C THR A 13 -20.89 -20.25 -3.22
N PRO A 14 -19.91 -21.05 -2.77
CA PRO A 14 -19.72 -21.27 -1.35
C PRO A 14 -19.26 -19.97 -0.71
N ILE A 15 -20.07 -19.46 0.23
CA ILE A 15 -19.82 -18.28 1.08
C ILE A 15 -18.43 -18.35 1.76
N ASN A 16 -17.84 -19.56 1.85
CA ASN A 16 -16.52 -19.82 2.39
C ASN A 16 -15.36 -19.37 1.47
N ALA A 17 -15.52 -19.36 0.14
CA ALA A 17 -14.46 -18.93 -0.78
C ALA A 17 -14.18 -17.42 -0.62
N SER A 18 -15.24 -16.62 -0.49
CA SER A 18 -15.13 -15.17 -0.27
C SER A 18 -14.57 -14.84 1.11
N ARG A 19 -14.92 -15.61 2.16
CA ARG A 19 -14.36 -15.43 3.51
C ARG A 19 -12.90 -15.88 3.63
N GLN A 20 -12.50 -16.93 2.91
CA GLN A 20 -11.11 -17.37 2.84
C GLN A 20 -10.27 -16.40 2.01
N ALA A 21 -10.81 -15.89 0.90
CA ALA A 21 -10.20 -14.81 0.12
C ALA A 21 -10.08 -13.54 0.96
N LEU A 22 -11.10 -13.14 1.72
CA LEU A 22 -11.03 -12.04 2.68
C LEU A 22 -10.03 -12.31 3.81
N LYS A 23 -9.89 -13.55 4.27
CA LYS A 23 -8.82 -13.92 5.21
C LYS A 23 -7.45 -13.80 4.59
N CYS A 24 -7.26 -14.08 3.29
CA CYS A 24 -5.98 -13.87 2.61
C CYS A 24 -5.75 -12.38 2.24
N MET A 25 -6.81 -11.62 1.97
CA MET A 25 -6.78 -10.18 1.68
C MET A 25 -6.62 -9.33 2.93
N LEU A 26 -7.06 -9.80 4.11
CA LEU A 26 -6.83 -9.14 5.41
C LEU A 26 -5.33 -9.06 5.79
N TRP A 27 -4.46 -9.79 5.09
CA TRP A 27 -3.01 -9.80 5.28
C TRP A 27 -2.25 -9.33 4.05
N ALA A 28 -2.94 -8.81 3.04
CA ALA A 28 -2.33 -8.35 1.82
C ALA A 28 -1.61 -7.02 2.05
N ARG A 29 -0.48 -7.09 2.75
CA ARG A 29 0.69 -6.20 2.61
C ARG A 29 1.36 -6.45 1.26
N SER A 30 0.55 -6.83 0.29
CA SER A 30 0.93 -7.19 -1.05
C SER A 30 1.09 -5.88 -1.80
N TRP A 31 2.25 -5.72 -2.43
CA TRP A 31 2.46 -4.57 -3.27
C TRP A 31 1.59 -4.65 -4.52
N VAL A 32 1.02 -3.53 -4.89
CA VAL A 32 0.39 -3.32 -6.19
C VAL A 32 1.43 -2.70 -7.10
N LEU A 33 1.73 -3.34 -8.22
CA LEU A 33 2.51 -2.73 -9.28
C LEU A 33 1.56 -2.00 -10.22
N TRP A 34 1.81 -0.72 -10.41
CA TRP A 34 1.14 0.13 -11.36
C TRP A 34 2.02 0.33 -12.59
N ALA A 35 1.44 0.11 -13.77
CA ALA A 35 2.07 0.33 -15.05
C ALA A 35 1.24 1.29 -15.88
N VAL A 36 1.88 2.37 -16.34
CA VAL A 36 1.25 3.40 -17.16
C VAL A 36 1.81 3.30 -18.57
N ALA A 37 0.91 3.11 -19.54
CA ALA A 37 1.25 3.10 -20.96
C ALA A 37 0.29 4.02 -21.70
N GLY A 38 0.81 5.02 -22.42
CA GLY A 38 -0.02 6.01 -23.12
C GLY A 38 -0.98 6.78 -22.20
N GLY A 39 -0.58 7.01 -20.95
CA GLY A 39 -1.38 7.71 -19.93
C GLY A 39 -2.47 6.86 -19.25
N VAL A 40 -2.58 5.57 -19.56
CA VAL A 40 -3.57 4.67 -18.95
C VAL A 40 -2.91 3.79 -17.89
N PRO A 41 -3.28 3.90 -16.60
CA PRO A 41 -2.74 3.05 -15.55
C PRO A 41 -3.41 1.66 -15.57
N ARG A 42 -2.59 0.62 -15.33
CA ARG A 42 -3.02 -0.76 -15.06
C ARG A 42 -2.35 -1.25 -13.79
N SER A 43 -3.11 -1.94 -12.94
CA SER A 43 -2.62 -2.48 -11.66
C SER A 43 -2.50 -4.00 -11.70
N SER A 44 -1.49 -4.55 -11.05
CA SER A 44 -1.36 -5.97 -10.77
C SER A 44 -0.80 -6.20 -9.37
N ILE A 45 -1.04 -7.37 -8.78
CA ILE A 45 -0.42 -7.72 -7.50
C ILE A 45 0.96 -8.31 -7.76
N ILE A 46 1.98 -7.81 -7.08
CA ILE A 46 3.35 -8.32 -7.22
C ILE A 46 3.42 -9.78 -6.75
N GLY A 47 4.01 -10.64 -7.58
CA GLY A 47 4.05 -12.09 -7.36
C GLY A 47 2.86 -12.87 -7.92
N SER A 48 1.88 -12.19 -8.55
CA SER A 48 0.84 -12.84 -9.34
C SER A 48 1.30 -13.14 -10.78
N ALA A 49 0.67 -14.10 -11.46
CA ALA A 49 0.94 -14.40 -12.87
C ALA A 49 0.75 -13.16 -13.77
N GLN A 50 -0.25 -12.32 -13.47
CA GLN A 50 -0.51 -11.05 -14.17
C GLN A 50 0.65 -10.04 -14.09
N ALA A 51 1.51 -10.11 -13.07
CA ALA A 51 2.66 -9.21 -12.96
C ALA A 51 3.78 -9.57 -13.95
N ALA A 52 3.82 -10.80 -14.46
CA ALA A 52 4.79 -11.25 -15.47
C ALA A 52 4.40 -10.81 -16.90
N ASP A 53 3.11 -10.55 -17.14
CA ASP A 53 2.54 -10.20 -18.44
C ASP A 53 2.32 -8.69 -18.62
N ILE A 54 2.90 -7.85 -17.75
CA ILE A 54 2.77 -6.39 -17.88
C ILE A 54 3.46 -5.97 -19.19
N PRO A 55 2.71 -5.40 -20.16
CA PRO A 55 3.29 -4.94 -21.41
C PRO A 55 4.37 -3.88 -21.16
N THR A 56 5.21 -3.62 -22.16
CA THR A 56 6.08 -2.42 -22.16
C THR A 56 5.28 -1.20 -21.72
N ALA A 57 5.64 -0.68 -20.56
CA ALA A 57 5.06 0.50 -19.95
C ALA A 57 6.06 1.65 -20.06
N ASP A 58 5.55 2.86 -20.22
CA ASP A 58 6.36 4.07 -20.25
C ASP A 58 6.88 4.40 -18.84
N PHE A 59 6.13 3.98 -17.83
CA PHE A 59 6.36 4.28 -16.43
C PHE A 59 5.74 3.20 -15.54
N MET A 60 6.45 2.79 -14.48
CA MET A 60 5.93 1.90 -13.46
C MET A 60 6.30 2.36 -12.05
N PHE A 61 5.40 2.15 -11.11
CA PHE A 61 5.63 2.38 -9.69
C PHE A 61 4.93 1.33 -8.85
N ALA A 62 5.46 1.05 -7.66
CA ALA A 62 4.86 0.10 -6.75
C ALA A 62 4.20 0.82 -5.57
N GLN A 63 3.03 0.35 -5.16
CA GLN A 63 2.25 0.88 -4.04
C GLN A 63 2.07 -0.17 -2.96
N VAL A 64 2.19 0.25 -1.70
CA VAL A 64 1.80 -0.51 -0.51
C VAL A 64 1.03 0.38 0.47
N SER A 65 0.34 -0.25 1.42
CA SER A 65 -0.38 0.44 2.50
C SER A 65 -0.28 -0.37 3.80
N ASP A 66 -0.63 0.24 4.92
CA ASP A 66 -0.93 -0.44 6.20
C ASP A 66 0.21 -1.34 6.71
N SER A 67 1.44 -0.79 6.69
CA SER A 67 2.58 -1.51 7.25
C SER A 67 2.50 -1.66 8.77
N GLN A 68 1.84 -0.73 9.47
CA GLN A 68 1.52 -0.88 10.88
C GLN A 68 2.78 -1.26 11.71
N ILE A 69 3.93 -0.65 11.41
CA ILE A 69 5.19 -1.02 12.07
C ILE A 69 5.07 -0.75 13.58
N GLY A 70 5.36 -1.77 14.40
CA GLY A 70 5.13 -1.75 15.84
C GLY A 70 3.89 -2.53 16.29
N PHE A 71 3.00 -2.90 15.37
CA PHE A 71 1.86 -3.77 15.68
C PHE A 71 2.30 -5.21 15.96
N HIS A 72 1.65 -5.85 16.93
CA HIS A 72 1.88 -7.26 17.26
C HIS A 72 0.56 -7.94 17.60
N ALA A 73 0.17 -8.93 16.80
CA ALA A 73 -0.95 -9.81 17.08
C ALA A 73 -0.68 -11.21 16.53
N PRO A 74 -1.36 -12.26 17.02
CA PRO A 74 -1.16 -13.64 16.53
C PRO A 74 -1.32 -13.80 15.02
N ALA A 75 -2.08 -12.89 14.41
CA ALA A 75 -2.45 -12.94 13.03
C ALA A 75 -1.37 -12.36 12.09
N ASN A 76 -0.53 -11.45 12.59
CA ASN A 76 0.78 -11.12 12.03
C ASN A 76 1.78 -10.86 13.17
N PRO A 77 2.54 -11.89 13.60
CA PRO A 77 3.41 -11.79 14.76
C PRO A 77 4.66 -10.94 14.50
N ASP A 78 5.05 -10.76 13.24
CA ASP A 78 6.20 -9.94 12.85
C ASP A 78 5.89 -9.10 11.59
N VAL A 79 5.25 -7.96 11.85
CA VAL A 79 4.94 -6.94 10.83
C VAL A 79 6.19 -6.42 10.14
N LYS A 80 7.32 -6.33 10.86
CA LYS A 80 8.59 -5.82 10.34
C LYS A 80 9.16 -6.80 9.31
N GLN A 81 9.26 -8.08 9.65
CA GLN A 81 9.74 -9.12 8.72
C GLN A 81 8.84 -9.22 7.50
N THR A 82 7.53 -9.16 7.70
CA THR A 82 6.56 -9.18 6.60
C THR A 82 6.78 -8.00 5.65
N PHE A 83 6.95 -6.79 6.18
CA PHE A 83 7.21 -5.61 5.36
C PHE A 83 8.54 -5.70 4.61
N GLN A 84 9.60 -6.14 5.28
CA GLN A 84 10.91 -6.33 4.66
C GLN A 84 10.86 -7.35 3.52
N HIS A 85 10.09 -8.43 3.67
CA HIS A 85 9.88 -9.39 2.59
C HIS A 85 9.20 -8.73 1.39
N ALA A 86 8.14 -7.98 1.65
CA ALA A 86 7.39 -7.27 0.62
C ALA A 86 8.28 -6.26 -0.13
N VAL A 87 9.07 -5.44 0.58
CA VAL A 87 10.03 -4.50 -0.04
C VAL A 87 11.06 -5.21 -0.90
N ARG A 88 11.60 -6.36 -0.45
CA ARG A 88 12.56 -7.14 -1.24
C ARG A 88 11.96 -7.66 -2.54
N GLN A 89 10.67 -8.02 -2.55
CA GLN A 89 10.00 -8.45 -3.78
C GLN A 89 9.94 -7.32 -4.80
N VAL A 90 9.65 -6.10 -4.36
CA VAL A 90 9.65 -4.92 -5.24
C VAL A 90 11.05 -4.60 -5.74
N ALA A 91 12.05 -4.59 -4.86
CA ALA A 91 13.44 -4.34 -5.24
C ALA A 91 13.98 -5.36 -6.26
N ALA A 92 13.40 -6.57 -6.32
CA ALA A 92 13.72 -7.60 -7.29
C ALA A 92 13.02 -7.43 -8.65
N LEU A 93 11.96 -6.60 -8.72
CA LEU A 93 11.39 -6.14 -9.99
C LEU A 93 12.42 -5.17 -10.57
N ASN A 94 13.25 -5.71 -11.46
CA ASN A 94 14.16 -5.01 -12.38
C ASN A 94 13.87 -3.51 -12.63
N ARG A 95 14.93 -2.75 -12.94
CA ARG A 95 15.10 -1.27 -12.98
C ARG A 95 14.02 -0.37 -13.63
N CYS A 96 12.91 -0.92 -14.13
CA CYS A 96 11.81 -0.17 -14.71
C CYS A 96 10.80 0.37 -13.67
N THR A 97 10.86 -0.08 -12.42
CA THR A 97 10.06 0.53 -11.33
C THR A 97 10.76 1.79 -10.85
N ALA A 98 10.17 2.96 -11.14
CA ALA A 98 10.79 4.26 -10.92
C ALA A 98 10.73 4.70 -9.45
N MET A 99 9.63 4.39 -8.76
CA MET A 99 9.36 4.87 -7.40
C MET A 99 8.48 3.90 -6.60
N LEU A 100 8.39 4.19 -5.30
CA LEU A 100 7.49 3.55 -4.35
C LEU A 100 6.50 4.56 -3.79
N ILE A 101 5.27 4.12 -3.56
CA ILE A 101 4.27 4.87 -2.82
C ILE A 101 3.83 4.04 -1.62
N HIS A 102 3.89 4.63 -0.42
CA HIS A 102 3.26 4.07 0.78
C HIS A 102 2.08 4.94 1.19
N SER A 103 0.87 4.40 1.12
CA SER A 103 -0.38 5.17 1.22
C SER A 103 -1.08 5.07 2.58
N GLY A 104 -0.37 5.39 3.67
CA GLY A 104 -0.99 5.44 5.01
C GLY A 104 -0.64 4.29 5.94
N ASP A 105 -0.88 4.49 7.24
CA ASP A 105 -0.65 3.55 8.34
C ASP A 105 0.73 2.88 8.27
N VAL A 106 1.76 3.72 8.19
CA VAL A 106 3.17 3.29 8.15
C VAL A 106 3.57 2.68 9.49
N SER A 107 3.19 3.35 10.57
CA SER A 107 3.43 2.98 11.96
C SER A 107 2.14 2.57 12.67
N TYR A 108 2.24 1.85 13.78
CA TYR A 108 1.06 1.49 14.59
C TYR A 108 0.65 2.61 15.54
N LEU A 109 1.62 3.31 16.14
CA LEU A 109 1.38 4.33 17.17
C LEU A 109 2.07 5.66 16.85
N GLY A 110 2.72 5.82 15.70
CA GLY A 110 3.47 7.04 15.37
C GLY A 110 4.73 7.24 16.21
N LYS A 111 5.25 6.20 16.86
CA LYS A 111 6.48 6.32 17.68
C LYS A 111 7.71 6.51 16.79
N ASP A 112 8.69 7.25 17.29
CA ASP A 112 9.92 7.53 16.55
C ASP A 112 10.64 6.22 16.16
N GLU A 113 10.67 5.20 17.02
CA GLU A 113 11.31 3.91 16.72
C GLU A 113 10.59 3.11 15.63
N GLU A 114 9.25 3.22 15.58
CA GLU A 114 8.41 2.59 14.56
C GLU A 114 8.64 3.24 13.20
N LEU A 115 8.62 4.57 13.16
CA LEU A 115 8.84 5.36 11.95
C LEU A 115 10.28 5.24 11.43
N ASP A 116 11.29 5.24 12.31
CA ASP A 116 12.69 4.96 11.95
C ASP A 116 12.85 3.58 11.33
N THR A 117 12.12 2.60 11.87
CA THR A 117 12.13 1.24 11.33
C THR A 117 11.50 1.17 9.96
N ALA A 118 10.34 1.81 9.77
CA ALA A 118 9.70 1.89 8.47
C ALA A 118 10.58 2.59 7.43
N GLN A 119 11.16 3.74 7.77
CA GLN A 119 12.03 4.51 6.89
C GLN A 119 13.23 3.68 6.43
N ARG A 120 13.90 2.98 7.36
CA ARG A 120 15.03 2.11 7.02
C ARG A 120 14.64 0.96 6.09
N ILE A 121 13.45 0.38 6.28
CA ILE A 121 12.96 -0.71 5.44
C ILE A 121 12.67 -0.20 4.03
N LEU A 122 11.97 0.93 3.90
CA LEU A 122 11.68 1.58 2.62
C LEU A 122 12.96 1.96 1.87
N HIS A 123 13.93 2.57 2.55
CA HIS A 123 15.25 2.89 1.97
C HIS A 123 15.97 1.64 1.43
N GLY A 124 15.74 0.48 2.04
CA GLY A 124 16.30 -0.80 1.60
C GLY A 124 15.85 -1.25 0.21
N ALA A 125 14.79 -0.63 -0.35
CA ALA A 125 14.37 -0.89 -1.72
C ALA A 125 15.30 -0.29 -2.79
N GLY A 126 16.07 0.74 -2.44
CA GLY A 126 16.94 1.46 -3.38
C GLY A 126 16.18 2.30 -4.42
N MET A 127 14.95 2.71 -4.10
CA MET A 127 14.07 3.55 -4.93
C MET A 127 13.61 4.76 -4.10
N ASP A 128 13.24 5.86 -4.76
CA ASP A 128 12.57 6.97 -4.08
C ASP A 128 11.20 6.52 -3.57
N ALA A 129 10.88 6.90 -2.32
CA ALA A 129 9.66 6.52 -1.64
C ALA A 129 8.83 7.76 -1.28
N HIS A 130 7.62 7.80 -1.81
CA HIS A 130 6.60 8.80 -1.51
C HIS A 130 5.65 8.24 -0.46
N VAL A 131 5.71 8.79 0.75
CA VAL A 131 4.99 8.25 1.90
C VAL A 131 3.92 9.25 2.35
N ILE A 132 2.69 8.78 2.43
CA ILE A 132 1.49 9.55 2.77
C ILE A 132 1.03 9.08 4.16
N PRO A 133 0.75 9.98 5.11
CA PRO A 133 0.32 9.58 6.45
C PRO A 133 -1.14 9.13 6.46
N SER A 134 -1.51 8.31 7.45
CA SER A 134 -2.91 8.10 7.86
C SER A 134 -3.04 8.23 9.38
N GLU A 135 -4.19 7.87 9.95
CA GLU A 135 -4.56 8.15 11.33
C GLU A 135 -3.53 7.64 12.34
N HIS A 136 -2.99 6.43 12.15
CA HIS A 136 -2.04 5.83 13.09
C HIS A 136 -0.70 6.60 13.13
N ASP A 137 -0.30 7.19 12.00
CA ASP A 137 0.93 7.98 11.89
C ASP A 137 0.83 9.34 12.59
N MET A 138 -0.40 9.80 12.84
CA MET A 138 -0.72 11.11 13.40
C MET A 138 -0.97 11.09 14.93
N LEU A 139 -1.01 9.90 15.55
CA LEU A 139 -1.41 9.72 16.96
C LEU A 139 -0.52 10.46 17.97
N LEU A 140 0.77 10.63 17.66
CA LEU A 140 1.72 11.30 18.56
C LEU A 140 2.15 12.65 17.99
N ASN A 141 2.07 13.68 18.84
CA ASN A 141 2.54 15.04 18.56
C ASN A 141 2.06 15.57 17.20
N HIS A 142 0.83 15.28 16.81
CA HIS A 142 0.24 15.67 15.52
C HIS A 142 1.10 15.25 14.32
N GLY A 143 1.68 14.04 14.34
CA GLY A 143 2.45 13.49 13.22
C GLY A 143 3.83 14.12 13.01
N GLN A 144 4.34 14.96 13.93
CA GLN A 144 5.67 15.57 13.79
C GLN A 144 6.78 14.56 13.51
N GLY A 145 6.73 13.38 14.15
CA GLY A 145 7.68 12.30 13.89
C GLY A 145 7.63 11.79 12.45
N PHE A 146 6.43 11.67 11.88
CA PHE A 146 6.22 11.27 10.50
C PHE A 146 6.75 12.35 9.54
N TYR A 147 6.34 13.60 9.73
CA TYR A 147 6.68 14.70 8.82
C TYR A 147 8.18 14.95 8.74
N ARG A 148 8.90 14.86 9.88
CA ARG A 148 10.37 14.98 9.90
C ARG A 148 11.08 13.97 9.01
N ARG A 149 10.49 12.80 8.76
CA ARG A 149 11.11 11.69 8.03
C ARG A 149 10.66 11.61 6.58
N PHE A 150 9.39 11.89 6.34
CA PHE A 150 8.72 11.52 5.09
C PHE A 150 8.21 12.70 4.27
N SER A 151 8.06 13.89 4.86
CA SER A 151 7.65 15.05 4.08
C SER A 151 8.78 15.55 3.20
N PRO A 152 8.48 15.96 1.95
CA PRO A 152 9.41 16.78 1.17
C PRO A 152 9.82 18.00 2.00
N LYS A 153 11.10 18.39 1.93
CA LYS A 153 11.65 19.47 2.77
C LYS A 153 10.96 20.82 2.55
N ASP A 154 10.42 21.03 1.35
CA ASP A 154 9.73 22.25 0.94
C ASP A 154 8.20 22.13 1.03
N ALA A 155 7.68 21.00 1.50
CA ALA A 155 6.23 20.81 1.67
C ALA A 155 5.75 21.37 3.00
N GLU A 156 4.64 22.09 2.96
CA GLU A 156 3.92 22.50 4.17
C GLU A 156 3.52 21.25 4.98
N PRO A 157 3.76 21.22 6.31
CA PRO A 157 3.62 20.00 7.11
C PRO A 157 2.20 19.44 7.18
N LEU A 158 1.16 20.21 6.85
CA LEU A 158 -0.25 19.80 6.99
C LEU A 158 -0.95 19.55 5.64
N GLY A 159 -0.19 19.50 4.54
CA GLY A 159 -0.74 19.60 3.19
C GLY A 159 -0.72 18.33 2.35
N ALA A 160 -1.40 18.43 1.21
CA ALA A 160 -1.08 17.65 0.04
C ALA A 160 0.24 18.15 -0.57
N TYR A 161 0.97 17.27 -1.24
CA TYR A 161 2.07 17.67 -2.11
C TYR A 161 1.90 17.05 -3.49
N THR A 162 2.47 17.72 -4.48
CA THR A 162 2.40 17.28 -5.87
C THR A 162 3.80 17.16 -6.43
N PHE A 163 3.98 16.26 -7.38
CA PHE A 163 5.24 16.11 -8.10
C PHE A 163 4.97 15.51 -9.48
N ASP A 164 5.82 15.85 -10.43
CA ASP A 164 5.80 15.29 -11.77
C ASP A 164 6.89 14.23 -11.89
N ASP A 165 6.55 13.07 -12.44
CA ASP A 165 7.53 12.04 -12.75
C ASP A 165 7.12 11.23 -13.98
N HIS A 166 8.08 10.95 -14.87
CA HIS A 166 7.88 10.21 -16.13
C HIS A 166 6.65 10.66 -16.95
N GLY A 167 6.34 11.96 -16.93
CA GLY A 167 5.20 12.55 -17.66
C GLY A 167 3.84 12.36 -16.98
N ALA A 168 3.79 11.78 -15.79
CA ALA A 168 2.61 11.74 -14.93
C ALA A 168 2.68 12.86 -13.87
N HIS A 169 1.54 13.49 -13.61
CA HIS A 169 1.38 14.43 -12.49
C HIS A 169 0.74 13.70 -11.30
N LEU A 170 1.48 13.57 -10.20
CA LEU A 170 1.04 12.87 -9.00
C LEU A 170 0.63 13.87 -7.92
N ILE A 171 -0.51 13.58 -7.27
CA ILE A 171 -1.06 14.38 -6.18
C ILE A 171 -1.18 13.47 -4.96
N ALA A 172 -0.32 13.70 -3.97
CA ALA A 172 -0.35 13.03 -2.67
C ALA A 172 -1.23 13.84 -1.72
N LEU A 173 -2.40 13.32 -1.36
CA LEU A 173 -3.35 13.99 -0.48
C LEU A 173 -3.23 13.46 0.95
N ASN A 174 -3.06 14.37 1.91
CA ASN A 174 -3.18 14.07 3.34
C ASN A 174 -4.59 14.41 3.82
N ASN A 175 -5.39 13.40 4.16
CA ASN A 175 -6.76 13.54 4.65
C ASN A 175 -6.88 13.49 6.19
N VAL A 176 -5.76 13.43 6.92
CA VAL A 176 -5.70 13.24 8.39
C VAL A 176 -5.04 14.40 9.13
N SER A 177 -4.82 15.54 8.47
CA SER A 177 -4.15 16.71 9.07
C SER A 177 -4.93 17.38 10.23
N ASP A 178 -6.26 17.26 10.28
CA ASP A 178 -7.09 17.61 11.45
C ASP A 178 -7.62 16.35 12.15
N PHE A 179 -6.78 15.30 12.26
CA PHE A 179 -7.18 14.09 12.94
C PHE A 179 -7.43 14.36 14.43
N ARG A 180 -8.67 14.10 14.86
CA ARG A 180 -9.10 14.17 16.26
C ARG A 180 -9.42 12.76 16.75
N PRO A 181 -8.70 12.27 17.78
CA PRO A 181 -9.02 10.98 18.39
C PRO A 181 -10.50 10.97 18.82
N ALA A 182 -11.25 9.94 18.40
CA ALA A 182 -12.68 9.75 18.68
C ALA A 182 -13.68 10.68 17.94
N GLY A 183 -13.29 11.34 16.84
CA GLY A 183 -14.24 11.98 15.92
C GLY A 183 -15.01 13.17 16.50
N ARG A 184 -14.38 13.97 17.37
CA ARG A 184 -14.91 15.23 17.89
C ARG A 184 -13.90 16.35 17.72
#